data_AF-A0A4Y7SD52-F1
#
_entry.id   AF-A0A4Y7SD52-F1
#
_cell.length_a   1.000
_cell.length_b   1.000
_cell.length_c   1.000
_cell.angle_alpha   90.00
_cell.angle_beta   90.00
_cell.angle_gamma   90.00
#
_symmetry.space_group_name_H-M   'P 1'
#
loop_
_entity.id
_entity.type
_entity.pdbx_description
1 polymer ?
#
loop_
_entity_poly.entity_id
_entity_poly.type
_entity_poly.pdbx_seq_one_letter_code
_entity_poly.pdbx_strand_id
1 'polypeptide(L)'
;MPGGDVCLGDYVETAVTYVQRLVEQAVADESIDEKDQCVSHSCKRGVTLLPIKCPVLALNNTTLRARVEFDREAVINLLGNPKERLPNLQESAIARRIMAKIIDFGMTVLSQGEKWQVVQEGFEEWGGWPQLRFQCIVEDPWGKRGGDKDIVFRDKGENFALVEMKSPELGIGPQWKAPGELLKSRDARATWFSQMCEAALAIVRGLRAKSTLQQKQKPDPKHDDPPQDGMDDTDKNEVEAFLLGRDGGGEEARSKGDSEDDEMASPGFHAALSVFPSHIFPAVAKEDGSLCVGDDLMRDLWQDKDPTNVRSLLRDKDWVRAFVNRLWGWILVTLCTRSPKVRSFWEKESPHQVDTIRLYLKNADEASIPASPWSVITGLYTWLVQGILAALSMLGLLQTVLILAHPLIEGQTQARTQRRLETYRWICMAEGYILELRNGEYASKEECWALPPAGKYFVSSTAETFIYAAPPIVVKIFSEPHSKYYAQEKKSV
;
A
#
# COMPACT_ATOMS: atom_id res chain seq x y z
N MET A 1 -32.69 23.70 -20.04
CA MET A 1 -32.26 23.45 -21.43
C MET A 1 -32.10 21.95 -21.58
N PRO A 2 -32.47 21.33 -22.72
CA PRO A 2 -32.20 19.91 -22.96
C PRO A 2 -30.68 19.71 -22.94
N GLY A 3 -30.20 18.76 -22.13
CA GLY A 3 -28.78 18.48 -21.93
C GLY A 3 -28.12 18.07 -23.24
N GLY A 4 -27.06 18.78 -23.64
CA GLY A 4 -26.16 18.26 -24.66
C GLY A 4 -25.54 16.95 -24.16
N ASP A 5 -25.27 16.03 -25.09
CA ASP A 5 -24.63 14.74 -24.80
C ASP A 5 -23.20 14.98 -24.25
N VAL A 6 -23.05 15.10 -22.93
CA VAL A 6 -21.75 15.22 -22.26
C VAL A 6 -21.21 13.83 -21.96
N CYS A 7 -20.00 13.54 -22.44
CA CYS A 7 -19.31 12.28 -22.20
C CYS A 7 -18.31 12.40 -21.03
N LEU A 8 -17.89 11.27 -20.46
CA LEU A 8 -16.84 11.26 -19.42
C LEU A 8 -15.58 12.01 -19.86
N GLY A 9 -15.20 11.90 -21.13
CA GLY A 9 -14.04 12.58 -21.71
C GLY A 9 -14.11 14.10 -21.62
N ASP A 10 -15.32 14.69 -21.70
CA ASP A 10 -15.49 16.14 -21.56
C ASP A 10 -15.21 16.59 -20.12
N TYR A 11 -15.55 15.77 -19.13
CA TYR A 11 -15.23 16.02 -17.73
C TYR A 11 -13.74 15.83 -17.44
N VAL A 12 -13.08 14.86 -18.09
CA VAL A 12 -11.60 14.73 -18.03
C VAL A 12 -10.94 16.00 -18.60
N GLU A 13 -11.35 16.50 -19.77
CA GLU A 13 -10.80 17.74 -20.32
C GLU A 13 -11.10 18.97 -19.45
N THR A 14 -12.24 18.97 -18.75
CA THR A 14 -12.60 20.01 -17.78
C THR A 14 -11.63 20.01 -16.59
N ALA A 15 -11.33 18.83 -16.04
CA ALA A 15 -10.34 18.68 -14.97
C ALA A 15 -8.95 19.12 -15.44
N VAL A 16 -8.52 18.70 -16.63
CA VAL A 16 -7.23 19.10 -17.21
C VAL A 16 -7.14 20.62 -17.38
N THR A 17 -8.20 21.25 -17.89
CA THR A 17 -8.25 22.70 -18.07
C THR A 17 -8.21 23.46 -16.74
N TYR A 18 -8.88 22.93 -15.70
CA TYR A 18 -8.80 23.47 -14.35
C TYR A 18 -7.37 23.43 -13.81
N VAL A 19 -6.72 22.27 -13.90
CA VAL A 19 -5.34 22.07 -13.43
C VAL A 19 -4.38 22.99 -14.17
N GLN A 20 -4.45 23.05 -15.50
CA GLN A 20 -3.58 23.89 -16.31
C GLN A 20 -3.68 25.37 -15.93
N ARG A 21 -4.89 25.88 -15.67
CA ARG A 21 -5.06 27.29 -15.23
C ARG A 21 -4.39 27.58 -13.88
N LEU A 22 -4.46 26.66 -12.93
CA LEU A 22 -3.79 26.82 -11.64
C LEU A 22 -2.27 26.75 -11.78
N VAL A 23 -1.80 25.80 -12.56
CA VAL A 23 -0.38 25.60 -12.86
C VAL A 23 0.19 26.82 -13.58
N GLU A 24 -0.47 27.35 -14.61
CA GLU A 24 -0.04 28.55 -15.34
C GLU A 24 0.13 29.76 -14.42
N GLN A 25 -0.81 29.94 -13.46
CA GLN A 25 -0.73 31.01 -12.47
C GLN A 25 0.44 30.81 -11.49
N ALA A 26 0.65 29.56 -11.02
CA ALA A 26 1.73 29.23 -10.11
C ALA A 26 3.10 29.43 -10.78
N VAL A 27 3.23 28.94 -12.01
CA VAL A 27 4.47 28.92 -12.79
C VAL A 27 4.91 30.31 -13.27
N ALA A 28 4.00 31.28 -13.31
CA ALA A 28 4.33 32.67 -13.57
C ALA A 28 5.04 33.36 -12.39
N ASP A 29 5.05 32.76 -11.20
CA ASP A 29 5.79 33.20 -10.03
C ASP A 29 7.23 32.64 -10.09
N GLU A 30 8.25 33.50 -10.14
CA GLU A 30 9.65 33.08 -10.34
C GLU A 30 10.28 32.40 -9.11
N SER A 31 9.60 32.39 -7.96
CA SER A 31 10.11 31.87 -6.68
C SER A 31 10.04 30.35 -6.49
N ILE A 32 9.61 29.62 -7.51
CA ILE A 32 9.29 28.18 -7.43
C ILE A 32 10.51 27.29 -7.14
N ASP A 33 11.69 27.64 -7.64
CA ASP A 33 12.85 26.73 -7.61
C ASP A 33 13.74 26.87 -6.35
N GLU A 34 13.40 27.75 -5.40
CA GLU A 34 14.34 28.11 -4.33
C GLU A 34 14.14 27.43 -2.97
N LYS A 35 12.99 26.80 -2.68
CA LYS A 35 12.71 26.30 -1.32
C LYS A 35 11.73 25.13 -1.28
N ASP A 36 12.26 23.92 -1.39
CA ASP A 36 11.71 22.77 -0.67
C ASP A 36 12.87 21.99 -0.04
N GLN A 37 13.04 22.15 1.28
CA GLN A 37 13.96 21.29 2.02
C GLN A 37 13.31 19.91 2.14
N CYS A 38 13.75 18.98 1.29
CA CYS A 38 13.53 17.57 1.50
C CYS A 38 14.07 17.16 2.88
N VAL A 39 13.18 17.02 3.85
CA VAL A 39 13.55 16.45 5.14
C VAL A 39 13.76 14.94 4.93
N SER A 40 15.01 14.54 4.69
CA SER A 40 15.36 13.13 4.61
C SER A 40 15.28 12.54 6.02
N HIS A 41 14.24 11.78 6.31
CA HIS A 41 14.25 10.88 7.46
C HIS A 41 14.84 9.53 7.04
N SER A 42 15.81 9.04 7.82
CA SER A 42 16.38 7.72 7.62
C SER A 42 15.33 6.65 7.88
N CYS A 43 14.93 5.97 6.81
CA CYS A 43 14.04 4.82 6.81
C CYS A 43 14.74 3.68 7.57
N LYS A 44 14.20 3.27 8.74
CA LYS A 44 14.78 2.23 9.59
C LYS A 44 14.04 0.88 9.50
N ARG A 45 12.90 0.80 8.81
CA ARG A 45 12.13 -0.44 8.66
C ARG A 45 12.12 -0.89 7.19
N GLY A 46 12.26 -2.20 6.97
CA GLY A 46 12.09 -2.78 5.65
C GLY A 46 10.61 -2.98 5.38
N VAL A 47 10.08 -2.35 4.32
CA VAL A 47 8.75 -2.66 3.80
C VAL A 47 8.84 -3.90 2.93
N THR A 48 8.00 -4.91 3.18
CA THR A 48 7.86 -6.06 2.29
C THR A 48 7.06 -5.64 1.06
N LEU A 49 7.77 -5.39 -0.06
CA LEU A 49 7.15 -5.09 -1.35
C LEU A 49 6.94 -6.35 -2.18
N LEU A 50 5.74 -6.47 -2.75
CA LEU A 50 5.39 -7.49 -3.72
C LEU A 50 5.11 -6.80 -5.07
N PRO A 51 6.00 -6.92 -6.07
CA PRO A 51 5.74 -6.34 -7.37
C PRO A 51 4.56 -7.06 -8.03
N ILE A 52 3.62 -6.30 -8.58
CA ILE A 52 2.49 -6.84 -9.35
C ILE A 52 2.54 -6.35 -10.78
N LYS A 53 2.18 -7.23 -11.72
CA LYS A 53 2.00 -6.82 -13.11
C LYS A 53 0.71 -6.01 -13.20
N CYS A 54 0.84 -4.69 -13.27
CA CYS A 54 -0.33 -3.81 -13.40
C CYS A 54 -0.76 -3.71 -14.87
N PRO A 55 -2.03 -4.01 -15.22
CA PRO A 55 -2.53 -3.67 -16.54
C PRO A 55 -2.64 -2.15 -16.70
N VAL A 56 -2.79 -1.68 -17.94
CA VAL A 56 -2.96 -0.25 -18.20
C VAL A 56 -4.31 0.20 -17.66
N LEU A 57 -4.31 0.87 -16.50
CA LEU A 57 -5.52 1.32 -15.83
C LEU A 57 -6.16 2.58 -16.45
N ALA A 58 -5.52 3.20 -17.44
CA ALA A 58 -6.03 4.38 -18.14
C ALA A 58 -7.49 4.20 -18.61
N LEU A 59 -8.30 5.25 -18.55
CA LEU A 59 -9.67 5.22 -19.09
C LEU A 59 -9.59 5.06 -20.60
N ASN A 60 -10.08 3.93 -21.11
CA ASN A 60 -10.07 3.64 -22.54
C ASN A 60 -11.08 4.51 -23.32
N ASN A 61 -11.00 4.49 -24.66
CA ASN A 61 -11.87 5.29 -25.53
C ASN A 61 -13.37 5.01 -25.35
N THR A 62 -13.74 3.77 -25.04
CA THR A 62 -15.14 3.40 -24.76
C THR A 62 -15.59 4.06 -23.45
N THR A 63 -14.79 3.94 -22.40
CA THR A 63 -15.03 4.57 -21.09
C THR A 63 -15.14 6.09 -21.21
N LEU A 64 -14.26 6.74 -21.99
CA LEU A 64 -14.29 8.18 -22.21
C LEU A 64 -15.52 8.66 -23.00
N ARG A 65 -16.12 7.79 -23.82
CA ARG A 65 -17.36 8.08 -24.57
C ARG A 65 -18.63 7.70 -23.82
N ALA A 66 -18.51 7.07 -22.66
CA ALA A 66 -19.66 6.73 -21.83
C ALA A 66 -20.38 8.02 -21.40
N ARG A 67 -21.71 7.98 -21.47
CA ARG A 67 -22.56 9.08 -21.03
C ARG A 67 -22.67 9.02 -19.52
N VAL A 68 -22.41 10.15 -18.87
CA VAL A 68 -22.50 10.25 -17.41
C VAL A 68 -23.42 11.40 -17.05
N GLU A 69 -24.36 11.15 -16.15
CA GLU A 69 -25.32 12.17 -15.71
C GLU A 69 -24.67 12.98 -14.59
N PHE A 70 -24.13 14.15 -14.93
CA PHE A 70 -23.48 15.00 -13.94
C PHE A 70 -23.81 16.49 -14.09
N ASP A 71 -24.28 17.08 -12.99
CA ASP A 71 -24.74 18.46 -12.94
C ASP A 71 -23.58 19.45 -13.09
N ARG A 72 -23.76 20.44 -13.98
CA ARG A 72 -22.79 21.51 -14.24
C ARG A 72 -22.54 22.37 -13.00
N GLU A 73 -23.54 22.62 -12.17
CA GLU A 73 -23.34 23.39 -10.93
C GLU A 73 -22.49 22.61 -9.92
N ALA A 74 -22.63 21.28 -9.89
CA ALA A 74 -21.76 20.42 -9.10
C ALA A 74 -20.30 20.45 -9.58
N VAL A 75 -20.05 20.55 -10.90
CA VAL A 75 -18.69 20.76 -11.45
C VAL A 75 -18.05 22.03 -10.87
N ILE A 76 -18.80 23.14 -10.88
CA ILE A 76 -18.31 24.43 -10.39
C ILE A 76 -17.99 24.36 -8.90
N ASN A 77 -18.85 23.71 -8.11
CA ASN A 77 -18.67 23.59 -6.67
C ASN A 77 -17.48 22.67 -6.31
N LEU A 78 -17.31 21.55 -7.01
CA LEU A 78 -16.25 20.57 -6.71
C LEU A 78 -14.86 21.11 -7.06
N LEU A 79 -14.70 21.63 -8.28
CA LEU A 79 -13.43 22.22 -8.72
C LEU A 79 -13.14 23.54 -8.01
N GLY A 80 -14.16 24.24 -7.50
CA GLY A 80 -13.98 25.48 -6.76
C GLY A 80 -13.60 26.65 -7.67
N ASN A 81 -13.00 27.69 -7.09
CA ASN A 81 -12.67 28.90 -7.84
C ASN A 81 -11.31 28.75 -8.56
N PRO A 82 -11.29 28.66 -9.91
CA PRO A 82 -10.04 28.52 -10.68
C PRO A 82 -9.15 29.76 -10.67
N LYS A 83 -9.60 30.87 -10.06
CA LYS A 83 -8.82 32.10 -9.85
C LYS A 83 -8.06 32.10 -8.52
N GLU A 84 -8.18 31.04 -7.72
CA GLU A 84 -7.36 30.89 -6.53
C GLU A 84 -5.88 30.79 -6.91
N ARG A 85 -5.03 31.53 -6.20
CA ARG A 85 -3.59 31.41 -6.37
C ARG A 85 -3.12 30.09 -5.76
N LEU A 86 -2.20 29.43 -6.45
CA LEU A 86 -1.44 28.30 -5.92
C LEU A 86 -0.09 28.84 -5.40
N PRO A 87 0.05 29.11 -4.10
CA PRO A 87 1.29 29.64 -3.55
C PRO A 87 2.36 28.54 -3.58
N ASN A 88 3.34 28.71 -4.45
CA ASN A 88 4.47 27.80 -4.67
C ASN A 88 4.02 26.38 -5.11
N LEU A 89 4.96 25.53 -5.54
CA LEU A 89 4.68 24.13 -5.92
C LEU A 89 4.84 23.16 -4.74
N GLN A 90 4.59 23.63 -3.51
CA GLN A 90 4.71 22.79 -2.32
C GLN A 90 3.72 21.63 -2.34
N GLU A 91 4.15 20.49 -1.77
CA GLU A 91 3.36 19.27 -1.66
C GLU A 91 1.96 19.54 -1.10
N SER A 92 1.86 20.28 0.02
CA SER A 92 0.58 20.56 0.67
C SER A 92 -0.37 21.43 -0.17
N ALA A 93 0.18 22.37 -0.95
CA ALA A 93 -0.60 23.22 -1.85
C ALA A 93 -1.16 22.41 -3.01
N ILE A 94 -0.34 21.55 -3.61
CA ILE A 94 -0.73 20.69 -4.74
C ILE A 94 -1.71 19.61 -4.27
N ALA A 95 -1.45 18.98 -3.13
CA ALA A 95 -2.35 18.00 -2.53
C ALA A 95 -3.76 18.59 -2.35
N ARG A 96 -3.87 19.79 -1.76
CA ARG A 96 -5.17 20.42 -1.45
C ARG A 96 -5.87 21.08 -2.64
N ARG A 97 -5.13 21.81 -3.48
CA ARG A 97 -5.73 22.69 -4.51
C ARG A 97 -5.85 22.00 -5.88
N ILE A 98 -5.00 21.01 -6.14
CA ILE A 98 -4.99 20.25 -7.40
C ILE A 98 -5.52 18.85 -7.16
N MET A 99 -4.76 18.01 -6.45
CA MET A 99 -5.00 16.56 -6.38
C MET A 99 -6.35 16.24 -5.73
N ALA A 100 -6.64 16.80 -4.56
CA ALA A 100 -7.91 16.58 -3.88
C ALA A 100 -9.09 17.02 -4.74
N LYS A 101 -8.95 18.12 -5.50
CA LYS A 101 -10.01 18.66 -6.36
C LYS A 101 -10.27 17.79 -7.57
N ILE A 102 -9.23 17.31 -8.25
CA ILE A 102 -9.41 16.39 -9.39
C ILE A 102 -9.87 14.99 -8.95
N ILE A 103 -9.49 14.55 -7.75
CA ILE A 103 -9.94 13.29 -7.16
C ILE A 103 -11.41 13.41 -6.77
N ASP A 104 -11.80 14.40 -5.99
CA ASP A 104 -13.18 14.61 -5.56
C ASP A 104 -14.12 14.76 -6.75
N PHE A 105 -13.68 15.51 -7.77
CA PHE A 105 -14.39 15.63 -9.03
C PHE A 105 -14.51 14.30 -9.77
N GLY A 106 -13.40 13.57 -9.95
CA GLY A 106 -13.39 12.26 -10.60
C GLY A 106 -14.25 11.23 -9.88
N MET A 107 -14.13 11.14 -8.55
CA MET A 107 -14.94 10.27 -7.71
C MET A 107 -16.43 10.56 -7.88
N THR A 108 -16.81 11.82 -7.90
CA THR A 108 -18.22 12.21 -8.05
C THR A 108 -18.75 11.85 -9.44
N VAL A 109 -18.01 12.16 -10.51
CA VAL A 109 -18.44 11.86 -11.89
C VAL A 109 -18.49 10.34 -12.14
N LEU A 110 -17.44 9.60 -11.74
CA LEU A 110 -17.34 8.16 -11.96
C LEU A 110 -18.38 7.36 -11.15
N SER A 111 -18.82 7.89 -10.01
CA SER A 111 -19.91 7.31 -9.20
C SER A 111 -21.32 7.77 -9.63
N GLN A 112 -21.46 8.54 -10.71
CA GLN A 112 -22.73 9.12 -11.15
C GLN A 112 -23.40 9.97 -10.06
N GLY A 113 -22.59 10.66 -9.24
CA GLY A 113 -23.07 11.45 -8.12
C GLY A 113 -23.87 10.64 -7.10
N GLU A 114 -23.51 9.36 -6.88
CA GLU A 114 -24.21 8.49 -5.94
C GLU A 114 -24.37 9.20 -4.59
N LYS A 115 -25.60 9.26 -4.11
CA LYS A 115 -25.94 9.95 -2.85
C LYS A 115 -26.37 8.95 -1.80
N TRP A 116 -26.22 9.36 -0.56
CA TRP A 116 -26.80 8.67 0.57
C TRP A 116 -28.33 8.67 0.52
N GLN A 117 -28.94 7.50 0.66
CA GLN A 117 -30.28 7.40 1.21
C GLN A 117 -30.13 7.31 2.73
N VAL A 118 -30.49 8.38 3.44
CA VAL A 118 -30.66 8.30 4.89
C VAL A 118 -31.96 7.55 5.12
N VAL A 119 -31.87 6.24 5.34
CA VAL A 119 -32.97 5.46 5.90
C VAL A 119 -32.66 5.34 7.39
N GLN A 120 -33.12 6.31 8.18
CA GLN A 120 -33.22 6.09 9.63
C GLN A 120 -34.52 5.32 9.86
N GLU A 121 -34.39 4.06 10.29
CA GLU A 121 -35.52 3.34 10.89
C GLU A 121 -35.97 4.12 12.13
N GLY A 122 -37.18 4.70 12.08
CA GLY A 122 -37.88 5.22 13.25
C GLY A 122 -37.93 6.75 13.43
N PHE A 123 -37.29 7.56 12.57
CA PHE A 123 -37.48 9.02 12.60
C PHE A 123 -37.85 9.56 11.21
N GLU A 124 -39.15 9.82 11.02
CA GLU A 124 -39.65 10.73 9.99
C GLU A 124 -39.33 12.18 10.39
N GLU A 125 -38.05 12.57 10.42
CA GLU A 125 -37.66 13.97 10.53
C GLU A 125 -36.82 14.40 9.33
N TRP A 126 -37.47 15.16 8.45
CA TRP A 126 -36.91 16.23 7.62
C TRP A 126 -35.51 15.99 7.04
N GLY A 127 -35.48 15.26 5.92
CA GLY A 127 -34.73 15.62 4.72
C GLY A 127 -33.37 16.30 4.92
N GLY A 128 -32.40 15.58 5.47
CA GLY A 128 -31.00 15.94 5.24
C GLY A 128 -30.75 15.98 3.73
N TRP A 129 -30.18 17.08 3.22
CA TRP A 129 -29.77 17.17 1.83
C TRP A 129 -28.95 15.92 1.47
N PRO A 130 -29.26 15.22 0.37
CA PRO A 130 -28.58 13.98 0.06
C PRO A 130 -27.10 14.28 -0.18
N GLN A 131 -26.25 13.91 0.78
CA GLN A 131 -24.81 14.06 0.69
C GLN A 131 -24.25 13.07 -0.32
N LEU A 132 -23.15 13.44 -0.99
CA LEU A 132 -22.42 12.52 -1.85
C LEU A 132 -21.91 11.34 -1.03
N ARG A 133 -22.06 10.13 -1.58
CA ARG A 133 -21.70 8.88 -0.93
C ARG A 133 -20.21 8.82 -0.66
N PHE A 134 -19.42 9.07 -1.69
CA PHE A 134 -17.97 9.03 -1.65
C PHE A 134 -17.40 10.41 -1.38
N GLN A 135 -16.42 10.48 -0.49
CA GLN A 135 -15.79 11.73 -0.08
C GLN A 135 -14.27 11.62 -0.22
N CYS A 136 -13.65 12.72 -0.62
CA CYS A 136 -12.22 12.90 -0.68
C CYS A 136 -11.78 13.87 0.43
N ILE A 137 -10.86 13.46 1.30
CA ILE A 137 -10.42 14.26 2.45
C ILE A 137 -8.90 14.36 2.46
N VAL A 138 -8.40 15.57 2.67
CA VAL A 138 -6.97 15.81 2.86
C VAL A 138 -6.67 15.75 4.36
N GLU A 139 -5.91 14.75 4.78
CA GLU A 139 -5.47 14.57 6.16
C GLU A 139 -4.03 15.03 6.35
N ASP A 140 -3.70 15.51 7.56
CA ASP A 140 -2.31 15.56 8.02
C ASP A 140 -1.77 14.13 8.17
N PRO A 141 -0.48 13.90 7.90
CA PRO A 141 0.13 12.59 8.07
C PRO A 141 -0.07 12.07 9.50
N TRP A 142 -0.25 10.77 9.60
CA TRP A 142 -0.30 10.06 10.87
C TRP A 142 1.08 10.06 11.54
N GLY A 143 1.31 11.07 12.38
CA GLY A 143 2.57 11.26 13.09
C GLY A 143 3.69 11.81 12.18
N LYS A 144 4.84 12.13 12.79
CA LYS A 144 6.01 12.79 12.14
C LYS A 144 6.73 11.94 11.06
N ARG A 145 6.05 11.07 10.31
CA ARG A 145 6.67 10.00 9.51
C ARG A 145 6.19 9.84 8.05
N GLY A 146 5.19 10.59 7.59
CA GLY A 146 4.71 10.63 6.19
C GLY A 146 4.61 12.07 5.68
N GLY A 147 4.35 12.30 4.39
CA GLY A 147 4.34 13.63 3.74
C GLY A 147 3.45 14.68 4.43
N ASP A 148 3.49 15.94 4.02
CA ASP A 148 2.78 17.02 4.74
C ASP A 148 1.25 16.86 4.70
N LYS A 149 0.71 16.23 3.65
CA LYS A 149 -0.72 16.01 3.45
C LYS A 149 -1.00 14.81 2.53
N ASP A 150 -1.80 13.87 3.01
CA ASP A 150 -2.27 12.71 2.23
C ASP A 150 -3.78 12.78 1.96
N ILE A 151 -4.23 12.10 0.91
CA ILE A 151 -5.62 12.14 0.48
C ILE A 151 -6.27 10.79 0.76
N VAL A 152 -7.36 10.78 1.53
CA VAL A 152 -8.06 9.56 1.94
C VAL A 152 -9.48 9.55 1.37
N PHE A 153 -9.91 8.39 0.88
CA PHE A 153 -11.23 8.19 0.29
C PHE A 153 -12.15 7.57 1.33
N ARG A 154 -13.34 8.15 1.53
CA ARG A 154 -14.34 7.71 2.51
C ARG A 154 -15.65 7.29 1.87
N ASP A 155 -16.22 6.22 2.42
CA ASP A 155 -17.59 5.77 2.20
C ASP A 155 -18.15 5.34 3.56
N LYS A 156 -19.28 5.91 3.99
CA LYS A 156 -19.90 5.60 5.29
C LYS A 156 -19.06 5.95 6.52
N GLY A 157 -18.18 6.95 6.40
CA GLY A 157 -17.23 7.29 7.44
C GLY A 157 -16.05 6.33 7.54
N GLU A 158 -16.05 5.25 6.75
CA GLU A 158 -14.94 4.31 6.64
C GLU A 158 -14.01 4.73 5.51
N ASN A 159 -12.71 4.68 5.78
CA ASN A 159 -11.70 4.90 4.76
C ASN A 159 -11.51 3.61 3.95
N PHE A 160 -11.46 3.70 2.61
CA PHE A 160 -11.32 2.52 1.75
C PHE A 160 -10.17 2.61 0.72
N ALA A 161 -9.63 3.81 0.50
CA ALA A 161 -8.44 4.01 -0.33
C ALA A 161 -7.67 5.26 0.13
N LEU A 162 -6.42 5.38 -0.31
CA LEU A 162 -5.59 6.58 -0.09
C LEU A 162 -4.73 6.91 -1.32
N VAL A 163 -4.33 8.18 -1.41
CA VAL A 163 -3.26 8.65 -2.30
C VAL A 163 -2.19 9.30 -1.43
N GLU A 164 -1.03 8.65 -1.36
CA GLU A 164 0.18 9.19 -0.73
C GLU A 164 0.84 10.13 -1.73
N MET A 165 1.00 11.39 -1.34
CA MET A 165 1.54 12.43 -2.20
C MET A 165 3.00 12.75 -1.87
N LYS A 166 3.73 13.17 -2.89
CA LYS A 166 5.04 13.81 -2.75
C LYS A 166 5.15 15.06 -3.62
N SER A 167 6.04 15.97 -3.21
CA SER A 167 6.37 17.19 -3.97
C SER A 167 6.73 16.89 -5.44
N PRO A 168 6.22 17.66 -6.42
CA PRO A 168 6.54 17.49 -7.84
C PRO A 168 8.03 17.51 -8.15
N GLU A 169 8.82 18.25 -7.35
CA GLU A 169 10.27 18.37 -7.53
C GLU A 169 10.97 17.01 -7.48
N LEU A 170 10.40 16.07 -6.72
CA LEU A 170 10.87 14.68 -6.61
C LEU A 170 10.60 13.86 -7.89
N GLY A 171 9.77 14.41 -8.78
CA GLY A 171 9.36 13.81 -10.04
C GLY A 171 10.27 14.12 -11.22
N ILE A 172 11.28 15.00 -11.10
CA ILE A 172 12.27 15.20 -12.16
C ILE A 172 13.34 14.13 -12.03
N GLY A 173 13.11 12.98 -12.66
CA GLY A 173 14.14 11.96 -12.82
C GLY A 173 13.74 10.99 -13.92
N PRO A 174 14.66 10.63 -14.84
CA PRO A 174 14.34 9.75 -15.96
C PRO A 174 13.81 8.41 -15.44
N GLN A 175 12.78 7.86 -16.10
CA GLN A 175 12.13 6.56 -15.85
C GLN A 175 12.42 5.94 -14.49
N TRP A 176 11.46 6.03 -13.57
CA TRP A 176 11.51 5.22 -12.37
C TRP A 176 11.54 3.75 -12.77
N LYS A 177 12.54 3.03 -12.26
CA LYS A 177 12.64 1.59 -12.46
C LYS A 177 11.41 0.91 -11.88
N ALA A 178 11.20 -0.37 -12.20
CA ALA A 178 10.17 -1.15 -11.53
C ALA A 178 10.35 -1.08 -9.99
N PRO A 179 9.27 -1.08 -9.20
CA PRO A 179 9.33 -0.98 -7.73
C PRO A 179 10.38 -1.89 -7.08
N GLY A 180 10.46 -3.15 -7.54
CA GLY A 180 11.43 -4.13 -7.04
C GLY A 180 12.89 -3.84 -7.40
N GLU A 181 13.15 -3.05 -8.44
CA GLU A 181 14.50 -2.60 -8.82
C GLU A 181 14.89 -1.30 -8.14
N LEU A 182 13.93 -0.39 -7.91
CA LEU A 182 14.17 0.85 -7.16
C LEU A 182 14.73 0.54 -5.78
N LEU A 183 14.10 -0.40 -5.04
CA LEU A 183 14.57 -0.78 -3.70
C LEU A 183 15.95 -1.47 -3.68
N LYS A 184 16.38 -2.09 -4.78
CA LYS A 184 17.71 -2.70 -4.90
C LYS A 184 18.79 -1.69 -5.29
N SER A 185 18.38 -0.50 -5.72
CA SER A 185 19.29 0.55 -6.15
C SER A 185 19.72 1.42 -4.98
N ARG A 186 20.97 1.89 -5.00
CA ARG A 186 21.44 2.98 -4.13
C ARG A 186 20.98 4.35 -4.63
N ASP A 187 19.97 4.38 -5.49
CA ASP A 187 19.40 5.61 -6.02
C ASP A 187 18.77 6.39 -4.86
N ALA A 188 18.93 7.71 -4.89
CA ALA A 188 18.20 8.58 -4.00
C ALA A 188 16.72 8.15 -4.01
N ARG A 189 16.06 8.14 -5.18
CA ARG A 189 14.63 7.84 -5.36
C ARG A 189 14.12 6.59 -4.63
N ALA A 190 14.96 5.58 -4.43
CA ALA A 190 14.63 4.39 -3.63
C ALA A 190 14.22 4.73 -2.19
N THR A 191 14.87 5.71 -1.56
CA THR A 191 14.56 6.12 -0.18
C THR A 191 13.20 6.81 -0.09
N TRP A 192 12.82 7.60 -1.10
CA TRP A 192 11.57 8.37 -1.16
C TRP A 192 10.43 7.42 -1.47
N PHE A 193 10.65 6.50 -2.42
CA PHE A 193 9.71 5.43 -2.70
C PHE A 193 9.48 4.55 -1.47
N SER A 194 10.53 4.22 -0.72
CA SER A 194 10.41 3.49 0.55
C SER A 194 9.58 4.26 1.57
N GLN A 195 9.79 5.58 1.71
CA GLN A 195 9.00 6.44 2.60
C GLN A 195 7.52 6.47 2.19
N MET A 196 7.21 6.59 0.90
CA MET A 196 5.83 6.54 0.41
C MET A 196 5.17 5.20 0.75
N CYS A 197 5.89 4.09 0.59
CA CYS A 197 5.40 2.76 0.95
C CYS A 197 5.16 2.63 2.47
N GLU A 198 6.08 3.13 3.30
CA GLU A 198 5.93 3.12 4.76
C GLU A 198 4.75 3.98 5.23
N ALA A 199 4.60 5.19 4.67
CA ALA A 199 3.53 6.12 5.01
C ALA A 199 2.17 5.52 4.67
N ALA A 200 2.02 4.97 3.45
CA ALA A 200 0.82 4.24 3.05
C ALA A 200 0.49 3.10 4.03
N LEU A 201 1.47 2.26 4.41
CA LEU A 201 1.24 1.18 5.38
C LEU A 201 0.93 1.69 6.80
N ALA A 202 1.56 2.78 7.23
CA ALA A 202 1.32 3.38 8.53
C ALA A 202 -0.12 3.93 8.63
N ILE A 203 -0.59 4.60 7.58
CA ILE A 203 -1.97 5.07 7.47
C ILE A 203 -2.90 3.86 7.52
N VAL A 204 -2.71 2.85 6.68
CA VAL A 204 -3.56 1.64 6.67
C VAL A 204 -3.63 0.98 8.06
N ARG A 205 -2.50 0.85 8.75
CA ARG A 205 -2.46 0.32 10.12
C ARG A 205 -3.22 1.21 11.11
N GLY A 206 -3.04 2.52 11.04
CA GLY A 206 -3.74 3.49 11.89
C GLY A 206 -5.26 3.46 11.67
N LEU A 207 -5.69 3.33 10.41
CA LEU A 207 -7.09 3.22 10.04
C LEU A 207 -7.73 1.94 10.57
N ARG A 208 -7.02 0.81 10.48
CA ARG A 208 -7.46 -0.46 11.08
C ARG A 208 -7.56 -0.37 12.60
N ALA A 209 -6.56 0.19 13.28
CA ALA A 209 -6.56 0.32 14.73
C ALA A 209 -7.77 1.13 15.24
N LYS A 210 -8.13 2.22 14.55
CA LYS A 210 -9.34 2.99 14.86
C LYS A 210 -10.63 2.21 14.68
N SER A 211 -10.73 1.44 13.59
CA SER A 211 -11.89 0.59 13.33
C SER A 211 -12.09 -0.44 14.46
N THR A 212 -11.01 -1.08 14.91
CA THR A 212 -11.05 -2.04 16.03
C THR A 212 -11.43 -1.39 17.36
N LEU A 213 -10.93 -0.18 17.64
CA LEU A 213 -11.30 0.58 18.84
C LEU A 213 -12.77 0.98 18.82
N GLN A 214 -13.30 1.43 17.69
CA GLN A 214 -14.73 1.78 17.55
C GLN A 214 -15.65 0.57 17.67
N GLN A 215 -15.23 -0.61 17.21
CA GLN A 215 -15.97 -1.86 17.42
C GLN A 215 -16.01 -2.29 18.89
N LYS A 216 -14.89 -2.15 19.63
CA LYS A 216 -14.84 -2.48 21.06
C LYS A 216 -15.60 -1.49 21.95
N GLN A 217 -15.84 -0.27 21.47
CA GLN A 217 -16.58 0.77 22.19
C GLN A 217 -18.07 0.81 21.84
N LYS A 218 -18.58 -0.03 20.94
CA LYS A 218 -20.03 -0.21 20.81
C LYS A 218 -20.52 -0.86 22.12
N PRO A 219 -21.44 -0.22 22.86
CA PRO A 219 -22.00 -0.84 24.05
C PRO A 219 -22.69 -2.14 23.64
N ASP A 220 -22.40 -3.21 24.36
CA ASP A 220 -23.14 -4.46 24.24
C ASP A 220 -24.62 -4.15 24.52
N PRO A 221 -25.57 -4.41 23.61
CA PRO A 221 -26.97 -4.02 23.77
C PRO A 221 -27.72 -4.79 24.89
N LYS A 222 -26.98 -5.41 25.82
CA LYS A 222 -27.51 -6.28 26.88
C LYS A 222 -27.07 -5.93 28.30
N HIS A 223 -26.48 -4.75 28.54
CA HIS A 223 -26.19 -4.30 29.90
C HIS A 223 -26.81 -2.92 30.17
N ASP A 224 -28.08 -2.94 30.59
CA ASP A 224 -28.75 -1.85 31.29
C ASP A 224 -28.32 -1.84 32.77
N ASP A 225 -27.09 -1.43 33.05
CA ASP A 225 -26.71 -1.06 34.42
C ASP A 225 -26.51 0.47 34.51
N PRO A 226 -27.14 1.14 35.48
CA PRO A 226 -27.10 2.59 35.58
C PRO A 226 -25.70 3.10 35.95
N PRO A 227 -25.36 4.33 35.53
CA PRO A 227 -24.02 4.86 35.71
C PRO A 227 -23.74 5.12 37.19
N GLN A 228 -22.69 4.48 37.73
CA GLN A 228 -22.12 4.86 39.00
C GLN A 228 -21.21 6.07 38.81
N ASP A 229 -21.58 7.16 39.49
CA ASP A 229 -20.75 8.32 39.75
C ASP A 229 -19.45 7.91 40.47
N GLY A 230 -18.32 8.27 39.87
CA GLY A 230 -17.00 8.13 40.48
C GLY A 230 -15.97 8.96 39.73
N MET A 231 -15.72 10.17 40.23
CA MET A 231 -14.49 10.92 39.95
C MET A 231 -13.26 10.06 40.29
N ASP A 232 -12.27 9.99 39.40
CA ASP A 232 -10.88 10.29 39.76
C ASP A 232 -10.01 10.51 38.51
N ASP A 233 -9.03 11.39 38.68
CA ASP A 233 -8.06 11.87 37.70
C ASP A 233 -7.01 10.81 37.30
N THR A 234 -6.25 11.15 36.25
CA THR A 234 -4.99 10.51 35.76
C THR A 234 -5.19 9.17 35.01
N ASP A 235 -4.62 8.91 33.82
CA ASP A 235 -3.29 9.24 33.37
C ASP A 235 -3.19 9.23 31.84
N LYS A 236 -2.48 10.22 31.28
CA LYS A 236 -2.14 10.29 29.85
C LYS A 236 -0.93 9.38 29.58
N ASN A 237 -1.11 8.07 29.41
CA ASN A 237 -0.06 7.18 28.85
C ASN A 237 -0.47 5.73 28.47
N GLU A 238 -1.70 5.48 28.01
CA GLU A 238 -2.15 4.11 27.66
C GLU A 238 -2.26 3.79 26.15
N VAL A 239 -1.39 4.36 25.31
CA VAL A 239 -1.31 3.96 23.89
C VAL A 239 -0.15 2.99 23.59
N GLU A 240 0.76 2.74 24.54
CA GLU A 240 1.91 1.83 24.33
C GLU A 240 1.75 0.42 24.90
N ALA A 241 0.70 0.13 25.70
CA ALA A 241 0.55 -1.18 26.35
C ALA A 241 -0.17 -2.26 25.53
N PHE A 242 -0.77 -1.94 24.37
CA PHE A 242 -1.61 -2.90 23.62
C PHE A 242 -0.84 -3.79 22.62
N LEU A 243 0.49 -3.85 22.70
CA LEU A 243 1.35 -4.65 21.81
C LEU A 243 1.80 -6.00 22.40
N LEU A 244 1.25 -6.43 23.54
CA LEU A 244 1.50 -7.77 24.08
C LEU A 244 0.17 -8.53 24.24
N GLY A 245 0.15 -9.75 23.70
CA GLY A 245 -1.06 -10.42 23.26
C GLY A 245 -2.00 -10.91 24.35
N ARG A 246 -3.25 -11.14 23.94
CA ARG A 246 -4.16 -12.05 24.62
C ARG A 246 -5.10 -12.68 23.60
N ASP A 247 -5.00 -13.99 23.50
CA ASP A 247 -5.87 -14.87 22.72
C ASP A 247 -7.32 -14.73 23.18
N GLY A 248 -8.21 -14.57 22.20
CA GLY A 248 -9.65 -14.68 22.35
C GLY A 248 -10.19 -15.24 21.05
N GLY A 249 -10.26 -16.57 20.97
CA GLY A 249 -10.84 -17.27 19.84
C GLY A 249 -12.32 -16.96 19.70
N GLY A 250 -12.69 -16.38 18.57
CA GLY A 250 -14.04 -16.38 18.03
C GLY A 250 -13.97 -17.02 16.66
N GLU A 251 -14.51 -18.23 16.53
CA GLU A 251 -14.72 -18.89 15.26
C GLU A 251 -15.71 -18.07 14.42
N GLU A 252 -15.21 -17.29 13.47
CA GLU A 252 -16.03 -16.83 12.36
C GLU A 252 -16.17 -17.97 11.35
N ALA A 253 -17.35 -18.59 11.37
CA ALA A 253 -17.80 -19.52 10.37
C ALA A 253 -17.72 -18.85 8.98
N ARG A 254 -16.70 -19.23 8.21
CA ARG A 254 -16.68 -19.01 6.76
C ARG A 254 -17.83 -19.78 6.14
N SER A 255 -18.99 -19.13 6.04
CA SER A 255 -20.03 -19.49 5.08
C SER A 255 -19.42 -19.41 3.68
N LYS A 256 -18.96 -20.55 3.15
CA LYS A 256 -18.78 -20.74 1.71
C LYS A 256 -20.17 -20.69 1.07
N GLY A 257 -20.59 -19.48 0.72
CA GLY A 257 -21.63 -19.28 -0.28
C GLY A 257 -20.96 -19.22 -1.64
N ASP A 258 -21.31 -20.15 -2.52
CA ASP A 258 -20.95 -20.11 -3.93
C ASP A 258 -21.69 -18.94 -4.62
N SER A 259 -21.21 -17.71 -4.42
CA SER A 259 -21.62 -16.57 -5.23
C SER A 259 -20.45 -16.14 -6.11
N GLU A 260 -20.65 -16.12 -7.42
CA GLU A 260 -19.74 -15.56 -8.43
C GLU A 260 -19.47 -14.04 -8.24
N ASP A 261 -19.95 -13.44 -7.14
CA ASP A 261 -19.80 -12.04 -6.75
C ASP A 261 -18.43 -11.69 -6.12
N ASP A 262 -17.57 -12.68 -5.85
CA ASP A 262 -16.26 -12.49 -5.20
C ASP A 262 -15.14 -12.01 -6.13
N GLU A 263 -15.32 -12.00 -7.46
CA GLU A 263 -14.24 -11.62 -8.41
C GLU A 263 -13.75 -10.18 -8.30
N MET A 264 -14.55 -9.28 -7.72
CA MET A 264 -14.24 -7.86 -7.54
C MET A 264 -14.11 -7.46 -6.07
N ALA A 265 -13.97 -8.45 -5.17
CA ALA A 265 -13.62 -8.21 -3.78
C ALA A 265 -12.24 -7.55 -3.71
N SER A 266 -12.07 -6.58 -2.81
CA SER A 266 -10.78 -5.92 -2.66
C SER A 266 -9.77 -6.89 -2.01
N PRO A 267 -8.59 -7.14 -2.60
CA PRO A 267 -7.57 -8.00 -2.00
C PRO A 267 -6.82 -7.33 -0.83
N GLY A 268 -7.19 -6.10 -0.47
CA GLY A 268 -6.61 -5.35 0.63
C GLY A 268 -7.07 -3.89 0.64
N PHE A 269 -6.27 -3.00 1.22
CA PHE A 269 -6.54 -1.57 1.21
C PHE A 269 -5.86 -0.91 0.01
N HIS A 270 -6.62 -0.22 -0.85
CA HIS A 270 -6.08 0.42 -2.05
C HIS A 270 -5.25 1.66 -1.72
N ALA A 271 -4.10 1.80 -2.36
CA ALA A 271 -3.26 2.99 -2.29
C ALA A 271 -2.78 3.39 -3.68
N ALA A 272 -2.51 4.67 -3.88
CA ALA A 272 -1.71 5.16 -4.99
C ALA A 272 -0.55 5.99 -4.43
N LEU A 273 0.69 5.64 -4.82
CA LEU A 273 1.86 6.44 -4.51
C LEU A 273 2.05 7.40 -5.67
N SER A 274 1.84 8.70 -5.45
CA SER A 274 1.80 9.68 -6.54
C SER A 274 2.76 10.85 -6.37
N VAL A 275 3.37 11.23 -7.49
CA VAL A 275 4.07 12.50 -7.68
C VAL A 275 3.38 13.22 -8.82
N PHE A 276 2.73 14.35 -8.53
CA PHE A 276 1.96 15.05 -9.54
C PHE A 276 2.87 15.90 -10.44
N PRO A 277 2.69 15.91 -11.78
CA PRO A 277 1.94 14.95 -12.61
C PRO A 277 2.84 13.87 -13.23
N SER A 278 3.97 13.53 -12.59
CA SER A 278 5.01 12.67 -13.18
C SER A 278 4.83 11.17 -12.97
N HIS A 279 4.28 10.72 -11.83
CA HIS A 279 4.25 9.31 -11.45
C HIS A 279 2.97 8.90 -10.70
N ILE A 280 2.48 7.70 -10.99
CA ILE A 280 1.39 7.05 -10.24
C ILE A 280 1.70 5.56 -10.12
N PHE A 281 2.01 5.10 -8.91
CA PHE A 281 2.19 3.67 -8.60
C PHE A 281 0.95 3.14 -7.89
N PRO A 282 0.12 2.31 -8.55
CA PRO A 282 -1.03 1.70 -7.92
C PRO A 282 -0.57 0.61 -6.96
N ALA A 283 -1.17 0.54 -5.78
CA ALA A 283 -0.77 -0.38 -4.73
C ALA A 283 -1.96 -0.94 -3.94
N VAL A 284 -1.74 -2.09 -3.30
CA VAL A 284 -2.68 -2.73 -2.37
C VAL A 284 -1.91 -3.15 -1.12
N ALA A 285 -2.32 -2.63 0.04
CA ALA A 285 -1.81 -3.05 1.33
C ALA A 285 -2.60 -4.27 1.83
N LYS A 286 -1.92 -5.41 1.95
CA LYS A 286 -2.51 -6.68 2.40
C LYS A 286 -2.66 -6.74 3.93
N GLU A 287 -3.40 -7.73 4.39
CA GLU A 287 -3.60 -7.96 5.83
C GLU A 287 -2.31 -8.38 6.54
N ASP A 288 -1.46 -9.16 5.86
CA ASP A 288 -0.15 -9.60 6.33
C ASP A 288 0.90 -8.47 6.46
N GLY A 289 0.52 -7.23 6.10
CA GLY A 289 1.38 -6.06 6.17
C GLY A 289 2.34 -5.90 4.99
N SER A 290 2.21 -6.73 3.95
CA SER A 290 2.88 -6.53 2.67
C SER A 290 2.19 -5.45 1.84
N LEU A 291 2.96 -4.78 0.98
CA LEU A 291 2.45 -3.81 0.02
C LEU A 291 2.69 -4.33 -1.39
N CYS A 292 1.60 -4.67 -2.08
CA CYS A 292 1.63 -5.04 -3.48
C CYS A 292 1.70 -3.77 -4.31
N VAL A 293 2.75 -3.56 -5.11
CA VAL A 293 2.93 -2.33 -5.88
C VAL A 293 3.07 -2.64 -7.36
N GLY A 294 2.22 -2.01 -8.16
CA GLY A 294 2.30 -2.04 -9.61
C GLY A 294 3.40 -1.15 -10.17
N ASP A 295 3.67 -1.36 -11.45
CA ASP A 295 4.52 -0.47 -12.23
C ASP A 295 3.95 0.96 -12.31
N ASP A 296 4.82 1.93 -12.55
CA ASP A 296 4.42 3.32 -12.79
C ASP A 296 3.48 3.41 -13.99
N LEU A 297 2.26 3.90 -13.76
CA LEU A 297 1.29 4.12 -14.82
C LEU A 297 1.77 5.20 -15.80
N MET A 298 2.73 6.05 -15.43
CA MET A 298 3.32 7.10 -16.28
C MET A 298 4.50 6.63 -17.13
N ARG A 299 4.95 5.37 -17.00
CA ARG A 299 6.20 4.87 -17.59
C ARG A 299 6.35 5.06 -19.09
N ASP A 300 5.29 4.85 -19.86
CA ASP A 300 5.30 4.96 -21.33
C ASP A 300 5.53 6.39 -21.81
N LEU A 301 4.97 7.40 -21.14
CA LEU A 301 5.20 8.81 -21.49
C LEU A 301 6.64 9.24 -21.27
N TRP A 302 7.30 8.66 -20.26
CA TRP A 302 8.73 8.84 -20.02
C TRP A 302 9.61 8.15 -21.07
N GLN A 303 9.06 7.26 -21.91
CA GLN A 303 9.78 6.70 -23.06
C GLN A 303 9.72 7.65 -24.26
N ASP A 304 8.61 8.37 -24.41
CA ASP A 304 8.35 9.25 -25.56
C ASP A 304 8.81 10.69 -25.36
N LYS A 305 8.89 11.15 -24.10
CA LYS A 305 9.20 12.53 -23.73
C LYS A 305 10.15 12.55 -22.52
N ASP A 306 11.23 13.35 -22.61
CA ASP A 306 12.17 13.58 -21.51
C ASP A 306 12.14 15.06 -21.07
N PRO A 307 11.23 15.44 -20.15
CA PRO A 307 11.10 16.81 -19.71
C PRO A 307 12.33 17.25 -18.90
N THR A 308 12.90 18.39 -19.26
CA THR A 308 14.13 18.91 -18.66
C THR A 308 13.94 19.48 -17.25
N ASN A 309 12.71 19.81 -16.85
CA ASN A 309 12.36 20.32 -15.51
C ASN A 309 10.86 20.20 -15.18
N VAL A 310 10.50 20.31 -13.89
CA VAL A 310 9.10 20.26 -13.38
C VAL A 310 8.22 21.26 -14.11
N ARG A 311 8.72 22.49 -14.34
CA ARG A 311 7.95 23.56 -14.97
C ARG A 311 7.50 23.18 -16.38
N SER A 312 8.37 22.53 -17.16
CA SER A 312 8.05 22.04 -18.52
C SER A 312 7.02 20.93 -18.49
N LEU A 313 7.16 19.98 -17.57
CA LEU A 313 6.24 18.85 -17.38
C LEU A 313 4.85 19.33 -16.93
N LEU A 314 4.79 20.33 -16.04
CA LEU A 314 3.55 20.94 -15.58
C LEU A 314 2.80 21.70 -16.69
N ARG A 315 3.52 22.40 -17.57
CA ARG A 315 2.94 23.13 -18.72
C ARG A 315 2.55 22.21 -19.89
N ASP A 316 3.02 20.97 -19.92
CA ASP A 316 2.63 20.01 -20.95
C ASP A 316 1.20 19.50 -20.68
N LYS A 317 0.25 20.03 -21.44
CA LYS A 317 -1.17 19.67 -21.33
C LYS A 317 -1.41 18.19 -21.61
N ASP A 318 -0.65 17.57 -22.51
CA ASP A 318 -0.80 16.14 -22.82
C ASP A 318 -0.31 15.28 -21.66
N TRP A 319 0.76 15.72 -21.00
CA TRP A 319 1.29 15.06 -19.81
C TRP A 319 0.26 15.09 -18.66
N VAL A 320 -0.29 16.27 -18.36
CA VAL A 320 -1.33 16.42 -17.33
C VAL A 320 -2.59 15.66 -17.69
N ARG A 321 -3.00 15.64 -18.97
CA ARG A 321 -4.15 14.85 -19.42
C ARG A 321 -3.95 13.38 -19.16
N ALA A 322 -2.78 12.83 -19.52
CA ALA A 322 -2.52 11.42 -19.30
C ALA A 322 -2.48 11.08 -17.81
N PHE A 323 -1.89 11.94 -16.98
CA PHE A 323 -1.91 11.79 -15.53
C PHE A 323 -3.34 11.75 -14.98
N VAL A 324 -4.19 12.73 -15.33
CA VAL A 324 -5.59 12.79 -14.89
C VAL A 324 -6.37 11.56 -15.35
N ASN A 325 -6.19 11.15 -16.62
CA ASN A 325 -6.85 9.98 -17.18
C ASN A 325 -6.47 8.68 -16.44
N ARG A 326 -5.18 8.49 -16.13
CA ARG A 326 -4.67 7.31 -15.41
C ARG A 326 -5.08 7.32 -13.94
N LEU A 327 -5.05 8.48 -13.30
CA LEU A 327 -5.55 8.66 -11.94
C LEU A 327 -7.03 8.30 -11.85
N TRP A 328 -7.86 8.80 -12.77
CA TRP A 328 -9.29 8.50 -12.80
C TRP A 328 -9.57 7.03 -13.12
N GLY A 329 -8.74 6.41 -13.96
CA GLY A 329 -8.73 4.97 -14.17
C GLY A 329 -8.50 4.17 -12.88
N TRP A 330 -7.54 4.61 -12.05
CA TRP A 330 -7.31 4.01 -10.73
C TRP A 330 -8.45 4.33 -9.73
N ILE A 331 -9.01 5.54 -9.72
CA ILE A 331 -10.19 5.87 -8.91
C ILE A 331 -11.34 4.91 -9.24
N LEU A 332 -11.56 4.64 -10.53
CA LEU A 332 -12.62 3.74 -10.97
C LEU A 332 -12.42 2.31 -10.41
N VAL A 333 -11.18 1.80 -10.34
CA VAL A 333 -10.87 0.54 -9.64
C VAL A 333 -11.44 0.58 -8.22
N THR A 334 -11.10 1.61 -7.44
CA THR A 334 -11.51 1.71 -6.03
C THR A 334 -13.03 1.84 -5.84
N LEU A 335 -13.73 2.48 -6.79
CA LEU A 335 -15.17 2.63 -6.73
C LEU A 335 -15.89 1.32 -7.10
N CYS A 336 -15.39 0.58 -8.09
CA CYS A 336 -15.97 -0.69 -8.51
C CYS A 336 -15.78 -1.81 -7.46
N THR A 337 -14.72 -1.76 -6.67
CA THR A 337 -14.56 -2.66 -5.51
C THR A 337 -15.49 -2.26 -4.36
N ARG A 338 -15.75 -0.96 -4.16
CA ARG A 338 -16.56 -0.46 -3.04
C ARG A 338 -18.08 -0.44 -3.29
N SER A 339 -18.54 -0.25 -4.53
CA SER A 339 -19.97 -0.11 -4.84
C SER A 339 -20.41 -1.01 -5.99
N PRO A 340 -21.26 -2.02 -5.72
CA PRO A 340 -21.87 -2.85 -6.76
C PRO A 340 -22.64 -2.01 -7.78
N LYS A 341 -23.30 -0.92 -7.35
CA LYS A 341 -24.04 -0.05 -8.26
C LYS A 341 -23.14 0.64 -9.28
N VAL A 342 -21.99 1.16 -8.84
CA VAL A 342 -20.98 1.75 -9.73
C VAL A 342 -20.40 0.69 -10.65
N ARG A 343 -20.09 -0.50 -10.12
CA ARG A 343 -19.62 -1.64 -10.90
C ARG A 343 -20.60 -2.02 -12.02
N SER A 344 -21.87 -2.26 -11.71
CA SER A 344 -22.88 -2.66 -12.70
C SER A 344 -23.08 -1.61 -13.79
N PHE A 345 -22.97 -0.32 -13.46
CA PHE A 345 -22.99 0.75 -14.47
C PHE A 345 -21.81 0.60 -15.46
N TRP A 346 -20.59 0.48 -14.94
CA TRP A 346 -19.39 0.40 -15.79
C TRP A 346 -19.24 -0.95 -16.51
N GLU A 347 -19.80 -2.03 -15.96
CA GLU A 347 -19.89 -3.32 -16.67
C GLU A 347 -20.75 -3.21 -17.92
N LYS A 348 -21.83 -2.42 -17.86
CA LYS A 348 -22.69 -2.16 -19.00
C LYS A 348 -22.05 -1.19 -20.00
N GLU A 349 -21.50 -0.07 -19.52
CA GLU A 349 -21.01 1.01 -20.38
C GLU A 349 -19.60 0.77 -20.93
N SER A 350 -18.73 0.06 -20.19
CA SER A 350 -17.36 -0.23 -20.60
C SER A 350 -16.85 -1.58 -20.03
N PRO A 351 -17.37 -2.71 -20.52
CA PRO A 351 -17.04 -4.04 -19.99
C PRO A 351 -15.53 -4.33 -20.01
N HIS A 352 -14.82 -3.94 -21.07
CA HIS A 352 -13.37 -4.11 -21.17
C HIS A 352 -12.58 -3.34 -20.09
N GLN A 353 -13.08 -2.19 -19.64
CA GLN A 353 -12.48 -1.47 -18.52
C GLN A 353 -12.65 -2.29 -17.24
N VAL A 354 -13.82 -2.88 -17.02
CA VAL A 354 -14.06 -3.73 -15.84
C VAL A 354 -13.23 -5.01 -15.89
N ASP A 355 -13.04 -5.62 -17.07
CA ASP A 355 -12.13 -6.76 -17.23
C ASP A 355 -10.68 -6.40 -16.87
N THR A 356 -10.25 -5.19 -17.25
CA THR A 356 -8.93 -4.65 -16.87
C THR A 356 -8.82 -4.48 -15.35
N ILE A 357 -9.89 -4.03 -14.70
CA ILE A 357 -9.96 -3.90 -13.23
C ILE A 357 -9.89 -5.29 -12.58
N ARG A 358 -10.67 -6.27 -13.05
CA ARG A 358 -10.63 -7.67 -12.58
C ARG A 358 -9.21 -8.24 -12.68
N LEU A 359 -8.53 -8.03 -13.80
CA LEU A 359 -7.15 -8.47 -14.00
C LEU A 359 -6.18 -7.82 -13.00
N TYR A 360 -6.34 -6.52 -12.73
CA TYR A 360 -5.55 -5.83 -11.71
C TYR A 360 -5.76 -6.44 -10.32
N LEU A 361 -7.02 -6.65 -9.92
CA LEU A 361 -7.37 -7.22 -8.62
C LEU A 361 -6.85 -8.65 -8.47
N LYS A 362 -7.02 -9.47 -9.50
CA LYS A 362 -6.48 -10.83 -9.56
C LYS A 362 -4.96 -10.85 -9.38
N ASN A 363 -4.23 -10.00 -10.13
CA ASN A 363 -2.77 -9.93 -10.01
C ASN A 363 -2.33 -9.46 -8.60
N ALA A 364 -3.10 -8.58 -7.97
CA ALA A 364 -2.86 -8.15 -6.60
C ALA A 364 -3.16 -9.25 -5.57
N ASP A 365 -4.22 -10.03 -5.77
CA ASP A 365 -4.57 -11.16 -4.92
C ASP A 365 -3.51 -12.28 -5.00
N GLU A 366 -3.12 -12.67 -6.22
CA GLU A 366 -2.12 -13.71 -6.49
C GLU A 366 -0.70 -13.30 -6.07
N ALA A 367 -0.43 -12.01 -5.84
CA ALA A 367 0.86 -11.57 -5.34
C ALA A 367 1.10 -12.06 -3.92
N SER A 368 1.92 -13.09 -3.77
CA SER A 368 2.36 -13.58 -2.47
C SER A 368 3.87 -13.49 -2.36
N ILE A 369 4.37 -13.51 -1.12
CA ILE A 369 5.77 -13.86 -0.88
C ILE A 369 5.95 -15.27 -1.46
N PRO A 370 6.92 -15.51 -2.36
CA PRO A 370 7.10 -16.84 -2.94
C PRO A 370 7.32 -17.85 -1.81
N ALA A 371 6.44 -18.86 -1.75
CA ALA A 371 6.56 -19.94 -0.80
C ALA A 371 7.90 -20.63 -1.03
N SER A 372 8.79 -20.56 -0.05
CA SER A 372 10.02 -21.35 -0.14
C SER A 372 9.64 -22.84 -0.10
N PRO A 373 10.41 -23.73 -0.77
CA PRO A 373 10.25 -25.18 -0.58
C PRO A 373 10.29 -25.58 0.90
N TRP A 374 10.96 -24.76 1.73
CA TRP A 374 10.99 -24.91 3.18
C TRP A 374 9.69 -24.52 3.86
N SER A 375 8.92 -23.53 3.40
CA SER A 375 7.64 -23.13 4.03
C SER A 375 6.54 -24.19 3.83
N VAL A 376 6.59 -24.95 2.73
CA VAL A 376 5.70 -26.10 2.51
C VAL A 376 6.10 -27.27 3.41
N ILE A 377 7.40 -27.53 3.56
CA ILE A 377 7.93 -28.60 4.42
C ILE A 377 7.71 -28.24 5.90
N THR A 378 8.03 -27.02 6.34
CA THR A 378 7.70 -26.56 7.69
C THR A 378 6.20 -26.49 7.89
N GLY A 379 5.40 -26.03 6.92
CA GLY A 379 3.94 -26.06 7.00
C GLY A 379 3.39 -27.46 7.28
N LEU A 380 3.84 -28.47 6.52
CA LEU A 380 3.52 -29.88 6.76
C LEU A 380 3.99 -30.38 8.12
N TYR A 381 5.20 -30.03 8.53
CA TYR A 381 5.72 -30.39 9.86
C TYR A 381 4.98 -29.67 10.98
N THR A 382 4.57 -28.42 10.79
CA THR A 382 3.82 -27.63 11.78
C THR A 382 2.42 -28.20 11.92
N TRP A 383 1.78 -28.60 10.82
CA TRP A 383 0.50 -29.31 10.83
C TRP A 383 0.61 -30.67 11.53
N LEU A 384 1.68 -31.44 11.24
CA LEU A 384 1.94 -32.72 11.88
C LEU A 384 2.20 -32.55 13.38
N VAL A 385 3.02 -31.55 13.75
CA VAL A 385 3.34 -31.20 15.14
C VAL A 385 2.11 -30.67 15.86
N GLN A 386 1.26 -29.85 15.24
CA GLN A 386 -0.01 -29.39 15.80
C GLN A 386 -1.00 -30.54 15.98
N GLY A 387 -1.09 -31.47 15.03
CA GLY A 387 -1.90 -32.69 15.17
C GLY A 387 -1.40 -33.59 16.32
N ILE A 388 -0.09 -33.74 16.45
CA ILE A 388 0.54 -34.50 17.55
C ILE A 388 0.35 -33.77 18.88
N LEU A 389 0.53 -32.45 18.94
CA LEU A 389 0.32 -31.63 20.13
C LEU A 389 -1.16 -31.65 20.55
N ALA A 390 -2.10 -31.58 19.61
CA ALA A 390 -3.53 -31.72 19.90
C ALA A 390 -3.84 -33.11 20.48
N ALA A 391 -3.29 -34.18 19.91
CA ALA A 391 -3.43 -35.53 20.44
C ALA A 391 -2.80 -35.69 21.84
N LEU A 392 -1.62 -35.11 22.07
CA LEU A 392 -0.93 -35.12 23.37
C LEU A 392 -1.61 -34.26 24.42
N SER A 393 -2.27 -33.17 24.00
CA SER A 393 -3.15 -32.35 24.84
C SER A 393 -4.36 -33.13 25.29
N MET A 394 -4.99 -33.89 24.39
CA MET A 394 -6.11 -34.78 24.74
C MET A 394 -5.69 -35.90 25.69
N LEU A 395 -4.41 -36.31 25.68
CA LEU A 395 -3.85 -37.31 26.58
C LEU A 395 -3.26 -36.73 27.89
N GLY A 396 -3.31 -35.41 28.09
CA GLY A 396 -2.77 -34.76 29.29
C GLY A 396 -1.22 -34.78 29.41
N LEU A 397 -0.52 -35.10 28.31
CA LEU A 397 0.96 -35.25 28.28
C LEU A 397 1.68 -34.03 27.69
N LEU A 398 0.93 -32.99 27.31
CA LEU A 398 1.41 -31.82 26.56
C LEU A 398 2.58 -31.10 27.26
N GLN A 399 2.47 -30.88 28.57
CA GLN A 399 3.46 -30.13 29.34
C GLN A 399 4.80 -30.86 29.42
N THR A 400 4.78 -32.18 29.58
CA THR A 400 5.99 -33.02 29.65
C THR A 400 6.69 -33.13 28.30
N VAL A 401 5.92 -33.19 27.20
CA VAL A 401 6.48 -33.28 25.84
C VAL A 401 7.02 -31.92 25.36
N LEU A 402 6.37 -30.80 25.66
CA LEU A 402 6.87 -29.47 25.28
C LEU A 402 8.24 -29.16 25.90
N ILE A 403 8.48 -29.59 27.15
CA ILE A 403 9.76 -29.38 27.84
C ILE A 403 10.88 -30.25 27.23
N LEU A 404 10.56 -31.43 26.70
CA LEU A 404 11.54 -32.38 26.16
C LEU A 404 11.75 -32.26 24.64
N ALA A 405 10.74 -31.82 23.88
CA ALA A 405 10.75 -31.83 22.41
C ALA A 405 11.40 -30.58 21.79
N HIS A 406 11.31 -29.41 22.43
CA HIS A 406 11.89 -28.16 21.91
C HIS A 406 13.41 -28.25 21.70
N PRO A 407 14.21 -28.76 22.66
CA PRO A 407 15.65 -28.89 22.47
C PRO A 407 16.03 -29.93 21.40
N LEU A 408 15.21 -30.98 21.25
CA LEU A 408 15.43 -32.04 20.25
C LEU A 408 15.18 -31.54 18.82
N ILE A 409 14.13 -30.74 18.60
CA ILE A 409 13.80 -30.16 17.29
C ILE A 409 14.84 -29.11 16.89
N GLU A 410 15.26 -28.24 17.81
CA GLU A 410 16.34 -27.28 17.58
C GLU A 410 17.66 -28.00 17.25
N GLY A 411 18.02 -29.02 18.04
CA GLY A 411 19.23 -29.82 17.82
C GLY A 411 19.25 -30.56 16.49
N GLN A 412 18.14 -31.15 16.06
CA GLN A 412 18.05 -31.80 14.75
C GLN A 412 18.11 -30.81 13.59
N THR A 413 17.48 -29.65 13.73
CA THR A 413 17.46 -28.60 12.70
C THR A 413 18.85 -27.97 12.53
N GLN A 414 19.55 -27.74 13.64
CA GLN A 414 20.93 -27.27 13.67
C GLN A 414 21.88 -28.31 13.04
N ALA A 415 21.80 -29.58 13.45
CA ALA A 415 22.63 -30.65 12.89
C ALA A 415 22.42 -30.83 11.37
N ARG A 416 21.18 -30.70 10.89
CA ARG A 416 20.86 -30.78 9.45
C ARG A 416 21.40 -29.59 8.66
N THR A 417 21.32 -28.40 9.25
CA THR A 417 21.88 -27.16 8.67
C THR A 417 23.40 -27.26 8.59
N GLN A 418 24.04 -27.72 9.66
CA GLN A 418 25.49 -27.94 9.73
C GLN A 418 25.97 -28.97 8.70
N ARG A 419 25.32 -30.12 8.57
CA ARG A 419 25.67 -31.11 7.52
C ARG A 419 25.59 -30.55 6.11
N ARG A 420 24.62 -29.67 5.84
CA ARG A 420 24.52 -28.99 4.54
C ARG A 420 25.63 -27.96 4.35
N LEU A 421 25.94 -27.18 5.40
CA LEU A 421 27.10 -26.30 5.39
C LEU A 421 28.42 -27.04 5.20
N GLU A 422 28.51 -28.33 5.55
CA GLU A 422 29.68 -29.18 5.25
C GLU A 422 29.63 -29.79 3.84
N THR A 423 28.44 -29.91 3.23
CA THR A 423 28.27 -30.55 1.92
C THR A 423 28.60 -29.62 0.76
N TYR A 424 28.15 -28.36 0.82
CA TYR A 424 28.21 -27.43 -0.31
C TYR A 424 29.36 -26.44 -0.15
N ARG A 425 30.04 -26.11 -1.26
CA ARG A 425 31.13 -25.13 -1.27
C ARG A 425 30.65 -23.67 -1.31
N TRP A 426 29.50 -23.41 -1.91
CA TRP A 426 28.93 -22.07 -2.01
C TRP A 426 27.51 -22.01 -1.45
N ILE A 427 27.12 -20.82 -0.99
CA ILE A 427 25.75 -20.46 -0.70
C ILE A 427 25.31 -19.42 -1.72
N CYS A 428 24.20 -19.68 -2.39
CA CYS A 428 23.55 -18.74 -3.28
C CYS A 428 22.34 -18.15 -2.55
N MET A 429 22.36 -16.85 -2.30
CA MET A 429 21.27 -16.13 -1.65
C MET A 429 20.27 -15.63 -2.68
N ALA A 430 18.98 -15.63 -2.36
CA ALA A 430 17.94 -15.09 -3.23
C ALA A 430 18.14 -13.59 -3.50
N GLU A 431 18.85 -12.91 -2.60
CA GLU A 431 19.23 -11.50 -2.65
C GLU A 431 20.39 -11.21 -3.62
N GLY A 432 20.90 -12.23 -4.33
CA GLY A 432 21.88 -12.10 -5.43
C GLY A 432 23.33 -12.28 -5.02
N TYR A 433 23.60 -12.59 -3.76
CA TYR A 433 24.95 -12.90 -3.28
C TYR A 433 25.32 -14.37 -3.48
N ILE A 434 26.55 -14.63 -3.89
CA ILE A 434 27.17 -15.96 -3.88
C ILE A 434 28.32 -15.91 -2.89
N LEU A 435 28.21 -16.69 -1.82
CA LEU A 435 29.17 -16.72 -0.72
C LEU A 435 29.93 -18.04 -0.75
N GLU A 436 31.24 -17.98 -0.87
CA GLU A 436 32.09 -19.17 -0.71
C GLU A 436 32.24 -19.49 0.79
N LEU A 437 31.93 -20.73 1.15
CA LEU A 437 32.09 -21.22 2.50
C LEU A 437 33.55 -21.60 2.73
N ARG A 438 34.09 -21.25 3.91
CA ARG A 438 35.44 -21.67 4.33
C ARG A 438 35.45 -23.12 4.81
N ASN A 439 34.89 -24.01 4.02
CA ASN A 439 34.80 -25.46 4.25
C ASN A 439 35.38 -26.24 3.06
N GLY A 440 36.13 -25.58 2.17
CA GLY A 440 36.49 -26.10 0.85
C GLY A 440 37.22 -27.46 0.83
N GLU A 441 37.85 -27.86 1.94
CA GLU A 441 38.48 -29.19 2.09
C GLU A 441 37.47 -30.31 2.42
N TYR A 442 36.26 -29.97 2.85
CA TYR A 442 35.21 -30.90 3.30
C TYR A 442 33.95 -30.89 2.42
N ALA A 443 33.81 -29.89 1.55
CA ALA A 443 32.69 -29.79 0.62
C ALA A 443 32.70 -30.97 -0.36
N SER A 444 31.70 -31.84 -0.26
CA SER A 444 31.53 -32.99 -1.16
C SER A 444 30.84 -32.64 -2.49
N LYS A 445 30.32 -31.41 -2.62
CA LYS A 445 29.66 -30.91 -3.82
C LYS A 445 30.18 -29.54 -4.24
N GLU A 446 30.54 -29.43 -5.51
CA GLU A 446 30.80 -28.16 -6.21
C GLU A 446 29.50 -27.48 -6.69
N GLU A 447 28.42 -27.62 -5.92
CA GLU A 447 27.13 -26.98 -6.19
C GLU A 447 26.89 -25.84 -5.20
N CYS A 448 26.06 -24.89 -5.60
CA CYS A 448 25.62 -23.79 -4.76
C CYS A 448 24.41 -24.22 -3.94
N TRP A 449 24.46 -24.10 -2.61
CA TRP A 449 23.28 -24.23 -1.78
C TRP A 449 22.42 -22.97 -1.91
N ALA A 450 21.32 -23.07 -2.66
CA ALA A 450 20.35 -21.98 -2.77
C ALA A 450 19.56 -21.82 -1.47
N LEU A 451 19.66 -20.63 -0.86
CA LEU A 451 18.81 -20.22 0.25
C LEU A 451 17.51 -19.60 -0.27
N PRO A 452 16.39 -19.80 0.45
CA PRO A 452 15.17 -19.03 0.19
C PRO A 452 15.38 -17.54 0.53
N PRO A 453 14.44 -16.64 0.20
CA PRO A 453 14.50 -15.27 0.70
C PRO A 453 14.63 -15.21 2.22
N ALA A 454 15.42 -14.26 2.73
CA ALA A 454 15.61 -14.07 4.15
C ALA A 454 14.28 -13.71 4.84
N GLY A 455 14.03 -14.31 6.01
CA GLY A 455 12.83 -14.01 6.80
C GLY A 455 12.90 -12.63 7.45
N LYS A 456 14.11 -12.14 7.74
CA LYS A 456 14.38 -10.76 8.17
C LYS A 456 15.68 -10.25 7.56
N TYR A 457 15.73 -8.96 7.30
CA TYR A 457 16.88 -8.25 6.75
C TYR A 457 17.13 -6.95 7.52
N PHE A 458 18.39 -6.68 7.84
CA PHE A 458 18.82 -5.47 8.54
C PHE A 458 20.04 -4.89 7.83
N VAL A 459 20.04 -3.57 7.67
CA VAL A 459 21.21 -2.83 7.19
C VAL A 459 21.71 -1.95 8.32
N SER A 460 22.99 -2.10 8.66
CA SER A 460 23.69 -1.17 9.53
C SER A 460 24.78 -0.42 8.76
N SER A 461 25.41 0.55 9.40
CA SER A 461 26.57 1.23 8.83
C SER A 461 27.80 0.32 8.66
N THR A 462 27.76 -0.92 9.20
CA THR A 462 28.91 -1.84 9.19
C THR A 462 28.65 -3.11 8.40
N ALA A 463 27.41 -3.60 8.36
CA ALA A 463 27.06 -4.85 7.68
C ALA A 463 25.59 -4.92 7.26
N GLU A 464 25.35 -5.70 6.21
CA GLU A 464 24.04 -6.23 5.86
C GLU A 464 23.85 -7.57 6.57
N THR A 465 22.75 -7.74 7.30
CA THR A 465 22.43 -8.96 8.09
C THR A 465 21.15 -9.59 7.57
N PHE A 466 21.23 -10.85 7.16
CA PHE A 466 20.11 -11.66 6.69
C PHE A 466 19.85 -12.78 7.70
N ILE A 467 18.62 -12.90 8.17
CA ILE A 467 18.20 -13.95 9.10
C ILE A 467 17.22 -14.87 8.39
N TYR A 468 17.59 -16.13 8.28
CA TYR A 468 16.80 -17.22 7.73
C TYR A 468 16.23 -18.02 8.91
N ALA A 469 14.91 -18.22 8.92
CA ALA A 469 14.26 -19.05 9.95
C ALA A 469 14.31 -20.55 9.59
N ALA A 470 14.32 -20.87 8.29
CA ALA A 470 14.36 -22.23 7.77
C ALA A 470 15.10 -22.27 6.42
N PRO A 471 16.37 -22.72 6.36
CA PRO A 471 17.20 -23.16 7.50
C PRO A 471 17.55 -22.02 8.46
N PRO A 472 17.77 -22.28 9.77
CA PRO A 472 18.20 -21.26 10.73
C PRO A 472 19.63 -20.83 10.45
N ILE A 473 19.79 -19.72 9.72
CA ILE A 473 21.10 -19.17 9.33
C ILE A 473 21.07 -17.67 9.55
N VAL A 474 22.19 -17.13 10.04
CA VAL A 474 22.43 -15.68 10.01
C VAL A 474 23.61 -15.44 9.08
N VAL A 475 23.38 -14.67 8.01
CA VAL A 475 24.42 -14.23 7.09
C VAL A 475 24.70 -12.77 7.32
N LYS A 476 25.97 -12.41 7.55
CA LYS A 476 26.41 -11.02 7.67
C LYS A 476 27.44 -10.68 6.60
N ILE A 477 27.13 -9.67 5.79
CA ILE A 477 28.00 -9.17 4.72
C ILE A 477 28.53 -7.80 5.17
N PHE A 478 29.82 -7.72 5.46
CA PHE A 478 30.44 -6.49 5.93
C PHE A 478 30.78 -5.56 4.77
N SER A 479 30.48 -4.27 4.94
CA SER A 479 30.63 -3.26 3.88
C SER A 479 32.09 -2.95 3.52
N GLU A 480 33.01 -3.20 4.46
CA GLU A 480 34.44 -2.97 4.28
C GLU A 480 35.22 -4.29 4.39
N PRO A 481 36.09 -4.61 3.41
CA PRO A 481 37.01 -5.74 3.54
C PRO A 481 37.96 -5.50 4.73
N HIS A 482 38.20 -6.53 5.54
CA HIS A 482 39.04 -6.47 6.75
C HIS A 482 38.54 -5.52 7.86
N SER A 483 37.25 -5.20 7.88
CA SER A 483 36.68 -4.35 8.92
C SER A 483 37.01 -4.84 10.33
N LYS A 484 37.36 -3.91 11.23
CA LYS A 484 37.53 -4.19 12.66
C LYS A 484 36.28 -4.83 13.29
N TYR A 485 35.09 -4.54 12.73
CA TYR A 485 33.82 -5.11 13.16
C TYR A 485 33.69 -6.59 12.77
N TYR A 486 34.19 -6.99 11.59
CA TYR A 486 34.28 -8.40 11.21
C TYR A 486 35.22 -9.18 12.14
N ALA A 487 36.38 -8.59 12.48
CA ALA A 487 37.33 -9.21 13.40
C ALA A 487 36.78 -9.32 14.83
N GLN A 488 35.94 -8.36 15.26
CA GLN A 488 35.28 -8.37 16.55
C GLN A 488 34.17 -9.44 16.61
N GLU A 489 33.31 -9.52 15.59
CA GLU A 489 32.25 -10.52 15.55
C GLU A 489 32.78 -11.95 15.38
N LYS A 490 33.86 -12.14 14.61
CA LYS A 490 34.51 -13.44 14.48
C LYS A 490 35.08 -13.97 15.81
N LYS A 491 35.37 -13.10 16.79
CA LYS A 491 35.85 -13.50 18.13
C LYS A 491 34.71 -13.82 19.11
N SER A 492 33.48 -13.42 18.80
CA SER A 492 32.30 -13.63 19.65
C SER A 492 31.48 -14.87 19.28
N VAL A 493 31.87 -15.58 18.22
CA VAL A 493 31.40 -16.91 17.81
C VAL A 493 32.50 -17.90 18.15
#